data_AF-A0A357CY63-F1
#
_entry.id   AF-A0A357CY63-F1
#
_cell.length_a   1.000
_cell.length_b   1.000
_cell.length_c   1.000
_cell.angle_alpha   90.00
_cell.angle_beta   90.00
_cell.angle_gamma   90.00
#
_symmetry.space_group_name_H-M   'P 1'
#
loop_
_entity.id
_entity.type
_entity.pdbx_description
1 polymer ?
#
loop_
_entity_poly.entity_id
_entity_poly.type
_entity_poly.pdbx_seq_one_letter_code
_entity_poly.pdbx_strand_id
1 'polypeptide(L)' 'MMERKFNIGETVQCTLSGVVGVVIKFYNPTACEEQTMVRTGDGRLYHAPTYFWMKINDNIHDIVKWLKEKRKDGKVK' A
#
# COMPACT_ATOMS: atom_id res chain seq x y z
N MET A 1 15.65 13.51 -5.27
CA MET A 1 14.90 12.86 -4.16
C MET A 1 13.70 12.19 -4.80
N MET A 2 13.45 10.89 -4.55
CA MET A 2 12.31 10.21 -5.17
C MET A 2 11.02 10.78 -4.60
N GLU A 3 10.07 11.15 -5.46
CA GLU A 3 8.78 11.67 -5.01
C GLU A 3 7.95 10.52 -4.43
N ARG A 4 7.52 10.67 -3.16
CA ARG A 4 6.72 9.66 -2.48
C ARG A 4 5.31 9.69 -3.03
N LYS A 5 4.74 8.53 -3.36
CA LYS A 5 3.37 8.39 -3.88
C LYS A 5 2.31 8.20 -2.79
N PHE A 6 2.71 8.35 -1.53
CA PHE A 6 1.88 8.13 -0.35
C PHE A 6 2.43 8.90 0.87
N ASN A 7 1.60 9.05 1.89
CA ASN A 7 1.86 9.82 3.10
C ASN A 7 1.70 8.99 4.38
N ILE A 8 2.15 9.56 5.51
CA ILE A 8 1.87 9.00 6.85
C ILE A 8 0.34 8.91 7.04
N GLY A 9 -0.11 7.80 7.61
CA GLY A 9 -1.53 7.50 7.83
C GLY A 9 -2.20 6.75 6.69
N GLU A 10 -1.56 6.62 5.53
CA GLU A 10 -2.12 5.87 4.40
C GLU A 10 -1.77 4.37 4.50
N THR A 11 -2.67 3.52 4.01
CA THR A 11 -2.43 2.08 3.89
C THR A 11 -1.61 1.79 2.64
N VAL A 12 -0.54 1.04 2.80
CA VAL A 12 0.38 0.66 1.73
C VAL A 12 0.64 -0.84 1.76
N GLN A 13 1.00 -1.40 0.61
CA GLN A 13 1.51 -2.76 0.46
C GLN A 13 2.97 -2.74 0.03
N CYS A 14 3.79 -3.57 0.65
CA CYS A 14 5.14 -3.86 0.18
C CYS A 14 5.07 -4.83 -1.01
N THR A 15 5.55 -4.43 -2.17
CA THR A 15 5.55 -5.25 -3.39
C THR A 15 6.52 -6.44 -3.33
N LEU A 16 7.52 -6.37 -2.44
CA LEU A 16 8.51 -7.45 -2.23
C LEU A 16 7.98 -8.57 -1.32
N SER A 17 7.34 -8.22 -0.19
CA SER A 17 6.93 -9.19 0.84
C SER A 17 5.41 -9.41 0.93
N GLY A 18 4.61 -8.58 0.26
CA GLY A 18 3.16 -8.59 0.37
C GLY A 18 2.62 -7.98 1.68
N VAL A 19 3.47 -7.55 2.60
CA VAL A 19 3.08 -6.95 3.89
C VAL A 19 2.22 -5.71 3.66
N VAL A 20 1.08 -5.62 4.34
CA VAL A 20 0.18 -4.48 4.33
C VAL A 20 0.19 -3.79 5.69
N GLY A 21 0.27 -2.48 5.69
CA GLY A 21 0.22 -1.69 6.92
C GLY A 21 -0.03 -0.21 6.68
N VAL A 22 -0.30 0.50 7.78
CA VAL A 22 -0.44 1.96 7.77
C VAL A 22 0.92 2.59 7.95
N VAL A 23 1.28 3.55 7.10
CA VAL A 23 2.55 4.28 7.20
C VAL A 23 2.58 5.09 8.50
N ILE A 24 3.62 4.89 9.31
CA ILE A 24 3.82 5.61 10.57
C ILE A 24 5.05 6.51 10.56
N LYS A 25 6.03 6.25 9.70
CA LYS A 25 7.28 7.01 9.66
C LYS A 25 8.02 6.85 8.34
N PHE A 26 8.63 7.94 7.87
CA PHE A 26 9.68 7.95 6.86
C PHE A 26 11.02 8.27 7.52
N TYR A 27 12.10 7.65 7.07
CA TYR A 27 13.45 7.96 7.57
C TYR A 27 14.51 7.58 6.55
N ASN A 28 15.65 8.28 6.60
CA ASN A 28 16.75 8.08 5.65
C ASN A 28 18.03 7.68 6.41
N PRO A 29 18.32 6.37 6.53
CA PRO A 29 19.54 5.88 7.14
C PRO A 29 20.79 6.34 6.36
N THR A 30 21.96 6.30 6.99
CA THR A 30 23.23 6.66 6.32
C THR A 30 23.66 5.62 5.28
N ALA A 31 23.33 4.34 5.50
CA ALA A 31 23.85 3.22 4.73
C ALA A 31 22.89 2.69 3.64
N CYS A 32 21.69 3.26 3.52
CA CYS A 32 20.72 2.86 2.51
C CYS A 32 19.80 4.01 2.12
N GLU A 33 19.05 3.79 1.05
CA GLU A 33 17.99 4.67 0.61
C GLU A 33 16.89 4.86 1.67
N GLU A 34 16.05 5.86 1.44
CA GLU A 34 14.91 6.14 2.31
C GLU A 34 14.06 4.90 2.57
N GLN A 35 13.69 4.74 3.83
CA GLN A 35 12.87 3.67 4.33
C GLN A 35 11.48 4.19 4.72
N THR A 36 10.48 3.34 4.50
CA THR A 36 9.13 3.53 5.02
C THR A 36 8.88 2.49 6.09
N MET A 37 8.39 2.93 7.26
CA MET A 37 7.92 2.07 8.34
C MET A 37 6.40 2.08 8.40
N VAL A 38 5.83 0.88 8.52
CA VAL A 38 4.39 0.67 8.67
C VAL A 38 4.08 -0.07 9.95
N ARG A 39 2.85 0.11 10.44
CA ARG A 39 2.25 -0.76 11.45
C ARG A 39 1.21 -1.66 10.79
N THR A 40 1.37 -2.96 10.93
CA THR A 40 0.46 -3.99 10.39
C THR A 40 -0.83 -4.07 11.22
N GLY A 41 -1.85 -4.76 10.69
CA GLY A 41 -3.14 -4.93 11.38
C GLY A 41 -3.05 -5.68 12.72
N ASP A 42 -2.06 -6.55 12.89
CA ASP A 42 -1.74 -7.23 14.15
C ASP A 42 -0.80 -6.43 15.07
N GLY A 43 -0.51 -5.17 14.73
CA GLY A 43 0.27 -4.25 15.55
C GLY A 43 1.78 -4.36 15.42
N ARG A 44 2.32 -5.26 14.58
CA ARG A 44 3.76 -5.38 14.34
C ARG A 44 4.28 -4.18 13.52
N LEU A 45 5.56 -3.88 13.71
CA LEU A 45 6.26 -2.88 12.91
C LEU A 45 7.05 -3.55 11.81
N TYR A 46 6.95 -3.02 10.60
CA TYR A 46 7.70 -3.50 9.44
C TYR A 46 8.28 -2.31 8.68
N HIS A 47 9.44 -2.49 8.07
CA HIS A 47 10.08 -1.48 7.25
C HIS A 47 10.75 -2.08 6.01
N ALA A 48 10.79 -1.30 4.95
CA ALA A 48 11.51 -1.61 3.71
C ALA A 48 11.81 -0.29 2.95
N PRO A 49 12.72 -0.32 1.96
CA PRO A 49 12.97 0.84 1.11
C PRO A 49 11.68 1.43 0.54
N THR A 50 11.54 2.76 0.54
CA THR A 50 10.32 3.49 0.15
C THR A 50 9.82 3.07 -1.25
N TYR A 51 10.71 2.74 -2.18
CA TYR A 51 10.34 2.36 -3.54
C TYR A 51 9.65 0.99 -3.65
N PHE A 52 9.72 0.12 -2.62
CA PHE A 52 8.97 -1.13 -2.58
C PHE A 52 7.52 -0.96 -2.13
N TRP A 53 7.11 0.25 -1.72
CA TRP A 53 5.77 0.48 -1.20
C TRP A 53 4.85 1.07 -2.25
N MET A 54 3.65 0.53 -2.30
CA MET A 54 2.57 1.00 -3.16
C MET A 54 1.38 1.39 -2.29
N LYS A 55 0.84 2.59 -2.52
CA LYS A 55 -0.42 3.01 -1.91
C LYS A 55 -1.52 2.05 -2.29
N ILE A 56 -2.21 1.49 -1.29
CA ILE A 56 -3.48 0.82 -1.54
C ILE A 56 -4.50 1.93 -1.63
N ASN A 57 -4.80 2.33 -2.87
CA ASN A 57 -6.00 3.09 -3.12
C ASN A 57 -7.15 2.10 -3.07
N ASP A 58 -7.80 1.98 -1.92
CA ASP A 58 -9.19 1.52 -1.87
C ASP A 58 -10.04 2.62 -2.52
N ASN A 59 -9.88 2.82 -3.82
CA ASN A 59 -10.89 3.53 -4.56
C ASN A 59 -12.07 2.57 -4.65
N ILE A 60 -12.84 2.51 -3.56
CA ILE A 60 -14.09 1.77 -3.44
C ILE A 60 -14.94 2.04 -4.68
N HIS A 61 -14.85 3.24 -5.25
CA HIS A 61 -15.48 3.57 -6.51
C HIS A 61 -15.03 2.67 -7.66
N ASP A 62 -13.74 2.43 -7.84
CA ASP A 62 -13.17 1.60 -8.91
C ASP A 62 -13.47 0.11 -8.68
N ILE A 63 -13.39 -0.36 -7.43
CA ILE A 63 -13.77 -1.74 -7.07
C ILE A 63 -15.27 -1.96 -7.30
N VAL A 64 -16.11 -1.02 -6.86
CA VAL A 64 -17.57 -1.08 -7.06
C VAL A 64 -17.91 -0.97 -8.54
N LYS A 65 -17.19 -0.15 -9.31
CA LYS A 65 -17.34 -0.04 -10.76
C LYS A 65 -17.00 -1.35 -11.45
N TRP A 66 -15.84 -1.94 -11.16
CA TRP A 66 -15.43 -3.24 -11.67
C TRP A 66 -16.43 -4.36 -11.32
N LEU A 67 -16.91 -4.41 -10.07
CA LEU A 67 -17.94 -5.37 -9.64
C LEU A 67 -19.27 -5.18 -10.39
N LYS A 68 -19.68 -3.93 -10.64
CA LYS A 68 -20.90 -3.60 -11.41
C LYS A 68 -20.75 -3.98 -12.88
N GLU A 69 -19.58 -3.79 -13.48
CA GLU A 69 -19.27 -4.20 -14.86
C GLU A 69 -19.27 -5.73 -14.99
N LYS A 70 -18.58 -6.44 -14.10
CA LYS A 70 -18.60 -7.92 -14.01
C LYS A 70 -20.01 -8.50 -13.84
N ARG A 71 -20.89 -7.85 -13.07
CA ARG A 71 -22.30 -8.25 -12.94
C ARG A 71 -23.10 -8.11 -14.24
N LYS A 72 -22.72 -7.19 -15.13
CA LYS A 72 -23.37 -7.02 -16.44
C LYS A 72 -22.91 -8.05 -17.47
N ASP A 73 -21.69 -8.58 -17.32
CA ASP A 73 -21.07 -9.49 -18.30
C ASP A 73 -21.40 -10.99 -18.12
N GLY A 74 -22.28 -11.34 -17.17
CA GLY A 74 -23.21 -12.46 -17.36
C GLY A 74 -23.16 -13.63 -16.37
N LYS A 75 -24.26 -14.40 -16.41
CA LYS A 75 -24.39 -15.80 -16.00
C LYS A 75 -23.78 -16.14 -14.64
N VAL A 76 -24.59 -16.03 -13.59
CA VAL A 76 -24.45 -16.93 -12.44
C VAL A 76 -24.76 -18.34 -12.95
N LYS A 77 -23.75 -19.20 -13.04
CA LYS A 77 -23.93 -20.64 -12.89
C LYS A 77 -23.69 -20.98 -11.44
#